data_AF-A0AAW0MG29-F1
#
_entry.id   AF-A0AAW0MG29-F1
#
_cell.length_a   1.000
_cell.length_b   1.000
_cell.length_c   1.000
_cell.angle_alpha   90.00
_cell.angle_beta   90.00
_cell.angle_gamma   90.00
#
_symmetry.space_group_name_H-M   'P 1'
#
loop_
_entity.id
_entity.type
_entity.pdbx_description
1 polymer ?
#
loop_
_entity_poly.entity_id
_entity_poly.type
_entity_poly.pdbx_seq_one_letter_code
_entity_poly.pdbx_strand_id
1 'polypeptide(L)'
;MDQVKLSNSTVKEGSRTVHMDQHFFTGYRRTVVRPAEVLVSVELPFSRPFQVVRAFKTSRRREDDISVVTATFNVTFEPETSRVHDLKMAFGGMGPTTVLALSTSNALQGRLWGEELLQTACSSLAAEMTLDPSAPGGMSLKQQGLKVEPVPPECLSATEVFHPPAPSSAQLYQVHSCGRPLRSKVRGRVGRPLVHVSAQQQPQEKLFTATTSNLTKTNLPEPDPQLPSPRQTTVSKAPLRPTYCPSTALRLAPCRRSFVFFWLKTSQDNWTGPIVYDETVFAQREVTCVGHVIGAVVAETQADAQRAAKSVKIEYEDLPAVITIEDAIKAQSFYQPIRTIQNGDLEAGFQQSHHILEGSGLTVVSGSRSFSESGRVLAPGCDYYSNVGNSMDLSLSVMERRSVSHGKLIFDSKHSRSRHLCRTNLPSNTAFRGFGGPQGMLVCEDWIQNIALKLGRSAEEIRELNLFSEGDRTPYNQVLEGLTLRRCWTQCLDRVKIHERRDQIQEFNRYQSPAHIPLAPPISL
;
A
#
# COMPACT_ATOMS: atom_id res chain seq x y z
N MET A 1 -8.47 37.24 -4.84
CA MET A 1 -9.15 36.00 -5.24
C MET A 1 -8.85 35.80 -6.71
N ASP A 2 -8.56 34.58 -7.10
CA ASP A 2 -8.19 34.25 -8.48
C ASP A 2 -9.35 34.56 -9.41
N GLN A 3 -9.06 35.23 -10.52
CA GLN A 3 -10.04 35.58 -11.55
C GLN A 3 -9.90 34.60 -12.71
N VAL A 4 -10.99 33.95 -13.06
CA VAL A 4 -11.07 32.98 -14.15
C VAL A 4 -11.76 33.65 -15.32
N LYS A 5 -11.05 33.84 -16.43
CA LYS A 5 -11.62 34.41 -17.65
C LYS A 5 -12.16 33.29 -18.54
N LEU A 6 -13.47 33.31 -18.76
CA LEU A 6 -14.19 32.37 -19.60
C LEU A 6 -14.59 33.08 -20.90
N SER A 7 -14.45 32.40 -22.04
CA SER A 7 -15.00 32.87 -23.32
C SER A 7 -15.96 31.85 -23.90
N ASN A 8 -16.96 32.33 -24.63
CA ASN A 8 -17.80 31.45 -25.41
C ASN A 8 -17.00 30.92 -26.62
N SER A 9 -17.22 29.65 -26.97
CA SER A 9 -16.68 29.00 -28.18
C SER A 9 -17.28 29.58 -29.47
N THR A 10 -18.46 30.22 -29.37
CA THR A 10 -19.06 30.97 -30.48
C THR A 10 -18.65 32.44 -30.39
N VAL A 11 -17.93 32.92 -31.40
CA VAL A 11 -17.35 34.28 -31.53
C VAL A 11 -18.36 35.43 -31.31
N LYS A 12 -19.66 35.14 -31.25
CA LYS A 12 -20.76 36.11 -31.11
C LYS A 12 -21.14 36.43 -29.66
N GLU A 13 -20.78 35.61 -28.69
CA GLU A 13 -21.06 35.88 -27.27
C GLU A 13 -19.77 36.29 -26.55
N GLY A 14 -19.81 37.46 -25.89
CA GLY A 14 -18.64 38.08 -25.26
C GLY A 14 -17.97 37.22 -24.17
N SER A 15 -16.74 37.59 -23.80
CA SER A 15 -16.03 36.97 -22.68
C SER A 15 -16.60 37.44 -21.34
N ARG A 16 -16.69 36.54 -20.35
CA ARG A 16 -17.01 36.89 -18.96
C ARG A 16 -15.90 36.46 -18.00
N THR A 17 -15.68 37.25 -16.97
CA THR A 17 -14.75 36.91 -15.89
C THR A 17 -15.55 36.47 -14.67
N VAL A 18 -15.15 35.37 -14.05
CA VAL A 18 -15.78 34.80 -12.86
C VAL A 18 -14.72 34.61 -11.78
N HIS A 19 -15.06 34.87 -10.52
CA HIS A 19 -14.16 34.60 -9.41
C HIS A 19 -14.21 33.12 -9.02
N MET A 20 -13.05 32.55 -8.70
CA MET A 20 -12.99 31.19 -8.15
C MET A 20 -13.32 31.22 -6.65
N ASP A 21 -14.61 31.15 -6.32
CA ASP A 21 -15.15 31.18 -4.96
C ASP A 21 -15.91 29.87 -4.62
N GLN A 22 -16.68 29.86 -3.52
CA GLN A 22 -17.47 28.69 -3.11
C GLN A 22 -18.51 28.23 -4.16
N HIS A 23 -18.88 29.09 -5.12
CA HIS A 23 -19.90 28.80 -6.13
C HIS A 23 -19.29 28.33 -7.46
N PHE A 24 -17.95 28.39 -7.60
CA PHE A 24 -17.28 27.95 -8.80
C PHE A 24 -17.42 26.44 -9.04
N PHE A 25 -17.27 25.64 -7.97
CA PHE A 25 -17.47 24.19 -8.00
C PHE A 25 -18.90 23.84 -7.59
N THR A 26 -19.76 23.58 -8.58
CA THR A 26 -21.20 23.37 -8.37
C THR A 26 -21.57 21.93 -8.00
N GLY A 27 -20.63 20.99 -8.12
CA GLY A 27 -20.84 19.59 -7.75
C GLY A 27 -19.70 18.68 -8.20
N TYR A 28 -19.83 17.37 -7.97
CA TYR A 28 -18.79 16.40 -8.29
C TYR A 28 -18.36 16.48 -9.76
N ARG A 29 -17.10 16.90 -9.99
CA ARG A 29 -16.52 17.15 -11.33
C ARG A 29 -17.33 18.13 -12.19
N ARG A 30 -18.05 19.08 -11.58
CA ARG A 30 -18.81 20.13 -12.26
C ARG A 30 -18.35 21.52 -11.82
N THR A 31 -18.40 22.46 -12.76
CA THR A 31 -18.04 23.86 -12.54
C THR A 31 -19.17 24.79 -13.02
N VAL A 32 -19.00 26.09 -12.82
CA VAL A 32 -19.90 27.15 -13.33
C VAL A 32 -19.80 27.39 -14.85
N VAL A 33 -18.88 26.70 -15.54
CA VAL A 33 -18.65 26.82 -16.98
C VAL A 33 -19.80 26.18 -17.75
N ARG A 34 -20.39 26.93 -18.69
CA ARG A 34 -21.50 26.43 -19.53
C ARG A 34 -20.95 25.50 -20.62
N PRO A 35 -21.76 24.57 -21.17
CA PRO A 35 -21.29 23.64 -22.21
C PRO A 35 -20.71 24.29 -23.47
N ALA A 36 -21.12 25.52 -23.80
CA ALA A 36 -20.60 26.29 -24.93
C ALA A 36 -19.37 27.15 -24.57
N GLU A 37 -18.97 27.22 -23.31
CA GLU A 37 -17.85 28.04 -22.83
C GLU A 37 -16.57 27.21 -22.71
N VAL A 38 -15.44 27.89 -22.92
CA VAL A 38 -14.10 27.35 -22.68
C VAL A 38 -13.32 28.27 -21.75
N LEU A 39 -12.45 27.66 -20.94
CA LEU A 39 -11.51 28.39 -20.10
C LEU A 39 -10.38 28.94 -20.98
N VAL A 40 -10.19 30.26 -20.97
CA VAL A 40 -9.14 30.92 -21.77
C VAL A 40 -7.91 31.20 -20.94
N SER A 41 -8.09 31.78 -19.75
CA SER A 41 -6.98 32.15 -18.87
C SER A 41 -7.42 32.18 -17.41
N VAL A 42 -6.48 31.93 -16.52
CA VAL A 42 -6.62 32.14 -15.09
C VAL A 42 -5.63 33.23 -14.69
N GLU A 43 -6.14 34.30 -14.10
CA GLU A 43 -5.33 35.39 -13.59
C GLU A 43 -5.08 35.16 -12.10
N LEU A 44 -3.81 34.92 -11.78
CA LEU A 44 -3.32 34.74 -10.41
C LEU A 44 -2.80 36.08 -9.91
N PRO A 45 -3.46 36.73 -8.94
CA PRO A 45 -3.02 38.01 -8.43
C PRO A 45 -1.74 37.87 -7.61
N PHE A 46 -0.85 38.86 -7.71
CA PHE A 46 0.28 38.98 -6.78
C PHE A 46 -0.20 39.19 -5.35
N SER A 47 0.57 38.69 -4.38
CA SER A 47 0.33 38.91 -2.96
C SER A 47 0.51 40.39 -2.61
N ARG A 48 -0.37 40.91 -1.75
CA ARG A 48 -0.29 42.28 -1.21
C ARG A 48 0.65 42.34 0.00
N PRO A 49 1.10 43.55 0.43
CA PRO A 49 1.74 43.71 1.74
C PRO A 49 0.85 43.12 2.84
N PHE A 50 1.47 42.49 3.84
CA PHE A 50 0.79 41.83 4.97
C PHE A 50 -0.14 40.66 4.58
N GLN A 51 0.01 40.10 3.36
CA GLN A 51 -0.71 38.91 2.93
C GLN A 51 0.22 37.70 2.88
N VAL A 52 -0.17 36.59 3.52
CA VAL A 52 0.57 35.34 3.54
C VAL A 52 -0.30 34.20 3.00
N VAL A 53 0.23 33.48 2.01
CA VAL A 53 -0.40 32.28 1.46
C VAL A 53 0.49 31.07 1.70
N ARG A 54 -0.10 29.98 2.18
CA ARG A 54 0.57 28.68 2.37
C ARG A 54 -0.34 27.56 1.90
N ALA A 55 0.23 26.56 1.24
CA ALA A 55 -0.47 25.38 0.75
C ALA A 55 0.21 24.12 1.28
N PHE A 56 -0.61 23.11 1.58
CA PHE A 56 -0.20 21.85 2.19
C PHE A 56 -0.85 20.70 1.42
N LYS A 57 -0.12 19.58 1.31
CA LYS A 57 -0.59 18.34 0.70
C LYS A 57 -0.14 17.17 1.55
N THR A 58 -1.08 16.27 1.83
CA THR A 58 -0.81 14.98 2.46
C THR A 58 -1.22 13.87 1.51
N SER A 59 -0.37 12.87 1.35
CA SER A 59 -0.59 11.69 0.51
C SER A 59 0.14 10.48 1.10
N ARG A 60 -0.15 9.26 0.62
CA ARG A 60 0.51 8.04 1.13
C ARG A 60 1.97 7.97 0.69
N ARG A 61 2.28 8.61 -0.44
CA ARG A 61 3.65 8.83 -0.94
C ARG A 61 3.84 10.32 -1.16
N ARG A 62 5.07 10.82 -1.01
CA ARG A 62 5.36 12.26 -1.15
C ARG A 62 5.16 12.76 -2.58
N GLU A 63 5.50 11.94 -3.55
CA GLU A 63 5.48 12.27 -4.99
C GLU A 63 4.50 11.35 -5.74
N ASP A 64 3.99 11.84 -6.87
CA ASP A 64 3.11 11.13 -7.81
C ASP A 64 1.96 10.35 -7.16
N ASP A 65 1.34 10.98 -6.16
CA ASP A 65 0.23 10.40 -5.43
C ASP A 65 -0.94 11.38 -5.32
N ILE A 66 -2.14 10.82 -5.33
CA ILE A 66 -3.36 11.56 -5.09
C ILE A 66 -3.35 11.98 -3.63
N SER A 67 -3.65 13.25 -3.38
CA SER A 67 -3.75 13.77 -2.03
C SER A 67 -4.89 13.12 -1.26
N VAL A 68 -4.62 12.71 -0.03
CA VAL A 68 -5.64 12.35 0.96
C VAL A 68 -6.38 13.61 1.38
N VAL A 69 -5.63 14.64 1.80
CA VAL A 69 -6.13 15.99 2.06
C VAL A 69 -5.15 17.01 1.49
N THR A 70 -5.67 18.07 0.90
CA THR A 70 -4.92 19.30 0.58
C THR A 70 -5.55 20.47 1.30
N ALA A 71 -4.74 21.40 1.79
CA ALA A 71 -5.24 22.59 2.45
C ALA A 71 -4.46 23.83 1.99
N THR A 72 -5.15 24.94 1.77
CA THR A 72 -4.53 26.23 1.46
C THR A 72 -5.08 27.28 2.41
N PHE A 73 -4.19 28.04 3.02
CA PHE A 73 -4.49 29.12 3.95
C PHE A 73 -3.99 30.43 3.33
N ASN A 74 -4.87 31.43 3.28
CA ASN A 74 -4.58 32.77 2.81
C ASN A 74 -5.04 33.75 3.88
N VAL A 75 -4.08 34.38 4.54
CA VAL A 75 -4.31 35.35 5.62
C VAL A 75 -3.84 36.73 5.17
N THR A 76 -4.63 37.75 5.49
CA THR A 76 -4.26 39.17 5.35
C THR A 76 -4.33 39.80 6.73
N PHE A 77 -3.27 40.48 7.14
CA PHE A 77 -3.22 41.22 8.40
C PHE A 77 -3.52 42.71 8.17
N GLU A 78 -3.94 43.39 9.22
CA GLU A 78 -4.00 44.85 9.19
C GLU A 78 -2.59 45.44 9.26
N PRO A 79 -2.34 46.60 8.61
CA PRO A 79 -1.02 47.21 8.56
C PRO A 79 -0.41 47.36 9.96
N GLU A 80 0.83 46.89 10.11
CA GLU A 80 1.62 47.01 11.35
C GLU A 80 1.00 46.34 12.60
N THR A 81 0.07 45.40 12.43
CA THR A 81 -0.51 44.64 13.55
C THR A 81 -0.50 43.14 13.30
N SER A 82 -0.71 42.37 14.37
CA SER A 82 -0.98 40.92 14.29
C SER A 82 -2.47 40.61 14.18
N ARG A 83 -3.34 41.60 13.86
CA ARG A 83 -4.78 41.40 13.76
C ARG A 83 -5.15 40.88 12.37
N VAL A 84 -5.93 39.80 12.34
CA VAL A 84 -6.40 39.19 11.09
C VAL A 84 -7.47 40.07 10.46
N HIS A 85 -7.17 40.63 9.29
CA HIS A 85 -8.13 41.38 8.48
C HIS A 85 -9.03 40.43 7.66
N ASP A 86 -8.43 39.46 6.97
CA ASP A 86 -9.16 38.43 6.20
C ASP A 86 -8.43 37.09 6.30
N LEU A 87 -9.20 36.00 6.36
CA LEU A 87 -8.67 34.64 6.44
C LEU A 87 -9.51 33.73 5.54
N LYS A 88 -8.88 33.07 4.57
CA LYS A 88 -9.53 32.09 3.70
C LYS A 88 -8.82 30.76 3.77
N MET A 89 -9.60 29.71 3.96
CA MET A 89 -9.10 28.35 4.08
C MET A 89 -9.85 27.47 3.09
N ALA A 90 -9.11 26.79 2.21
CA ALA A 90 -9.64 25.90 1.19
C ALA A 90 -9.11 24.48 1.42
N PHE A 91 -9.99 23.49 1.31
CA PHE A 91 -9.67 22.09 1.55
C PHE A 91 -10.08 21.22 0.36
N GLY A 92 -9.21 20.29 -0.03
CA GLY A 92 -9.48 19.22 -0.99
C GLY A 92 -9.38 17.87 -0.28
N GLY A 93 -10.17 16.88 -0.75
CA GLY A 93 -10.25 15.56 -0.11
C GLY A 93 -11.24 15.46 1.06
N MET A 94 -11.80 16.60 1.51
CA MET A 94 -12.83 16.67 2.56
C MET A 94 -14.27 16.61 2.02
N GLY A 95 -14.44 16.37 0.73
CA GLY A 95 -15.74 16.32 0.09
C GLY A 95 -15.64 15.96 -1.40
N PRO A 96 -16.79 15.89 -2.10
CA PRO A 96 -16.83 15.60 -3.54
C PRO A 96 -16.22 16.73 -4.40
N THR A 97 -16.03 17.91 -3.82
CA THR A 97 -15.44 19.11 -4.43
C THR A 97 -14.47 19.77 -3.46
N THR A 98 -13.72 20.77 -3.94
CA THR A 98 -13.00 21.69 -3.05
C THR A 98 -14.00 22.46 -2.19
N VAL A 99 -13.74 22.55 -0.88
CA VAL A 99 -14.63 23.21 0.10
C VAL A 99 -13.88 24.36 0.76
N LEU A 100 -14.55 25.48 0.97
CA LEU A 100 -14.04 26.60 1.76
C LEU A 100 -14.60 26.52 3.19
N ALA A 101 -13.76 26.70 4.20
CA ALA A 101 -14.18 26.74 5.61
C ALA A 101 -14.71 28.13 5.97
N LEU A 102 -15.87 28.50 5.42
CA LEU A 102 -16.43 29.85 5.51
C LEU A 102 -16.82 30.21 6.94
N SER A 103 -17.42 29.25 7.67
CA SER A 103 -17.86 29.49 9.05
C SER A 103 -16.67 29.75 9.97
N THR A 104 -15.64 28.90 9.89
CA THR A 104 -14.41 29.09 10.65
C THR A 104 -13.68 30.37 10.20
N SER A 105 -13.57 30.62 8.90
CA SER A 105 -12.95 31.85 8.37
C SER A 105 -13.58 33.12 8.94
N ASN A 106 -14.91 33.20 8.93
CA ASN A 106 -15.63 34.37 9.44
C ASN A 106 -15.48 34.52 10.96
N ALA A 107 -15.42 33.42 11.72
CA ALA A 107 -15.26 33.45 13.17
C ALA A 107 -13.88 33.95 13.64
N LEU A 108 -12.87 33.87 12.77
CA LEU A 108 -11.47 34.23 13.07
C LEU A 108 -11.11 35.65 12.60
N GLN A 109 -11.94 36.29 11.77
CA GLN A 109 -11.73 37.68 11.33
C GLN A 109 -11.75 38.64 12.53
N GLY A 110 -10.85 39.62 12.53
CA GLY A 110 -10.71 40.64 13.58
C GLY A 110 -10.00 40.16 14.85
N ARG A 111 -9.63 38.88 14.96
CA ARG A 111 -8.90 38.35 16.12
C ARG A 111 -7.38 38.58 15.99
N LEU A 112 -6.69 38.59 17.12
CA LEU A 112 -5.23 38.66 17.19
C LEU A 112 -4.61 37.30 16.87
N TRP A 113 -3.53 37.29 16.10
CA TRP A 113 -2.77 36.08 15.79
C TRP A 113 -2.03 35.56 17.01
N GLY A 114 -2.41 34.36 17.48
CA GLY A 114 -1.84 33.73 18.67
C GLY A 114 -2.53 32.40 19.02
N GLU A 115 -2.18 31.85 20.19
CA GLU A 115 -2.63 30.51 20.62
C GLU A 115 -4.16 30.40 20.77
N GLU A 116 -4.81 31.45 21.29
CA GLU A 116 -6.27 31.47 21.44
C GLU A 116 -7.00 31.39 20.09
N LEU A 117 -6.45 32.09 19.07
CA LEU A 117 -6.97 32.03 17.71
C LEU A 117 -6.80 30.62 17.14
N LEU A 118 -5.63 30.00 17.35
CA LEU A 118 -5.35 28.64 16.91
C LEU A 118 -6.34 27.63 17.52
N GLN A 119 -6.54 27.68 18.84
CA GLN A 119 -7.45 26.76 19.52
C GLN A 119 -8.90 26.91 19.05
N THR A 120 -9.33 28.16 18.82
CA THR A 120 -10.65 28.47 18.26
C THR A 120 -10.77 27.96 16.82
N ALA A 121 -9.71 28.13 16.01
CA ALA A 121 -9.65 27.66 14.63
C ALA A 121 -9.77 26.13 14.55
N CYS A 122 -8.99 25.39 15.35
CA CYS A 122 -9.03 23.94 15.40
C CYS A 122 -10.41 23.41 15.80
N SER A 123 -11.02 23.99 16.84
CA SER A 123 -12.32 23.54 17.35
C SER A 123 -13.45 23.82 16.34
N SER A 124 -13.43 25.00 15.72
CA SER A 124 -14.42 25.38 14.71
C SER A 124 -14.27 24.58 13.41
N LEU A 125 -13.03 24.36 12.96
CA LEU A 125 -12.76 23.57 11.76
C LEU A 125 -13.15 22.10 11.94
N ALA A 126 -12.93 21.54 13.13
CA ALA A 126 -13.35 20.17 13.46
C ALA A 126 -14.89 20.01 13.41
N ALA A 127 -15.64 21.06 13.77
CA ALA A 127 -17.09 21.06 13.66
C ALA A 127 -17.56 21.22 12.19
N GLU A 128 -16.97 22.16 11.44
CA GLU A 128 -17.34 22.47 10.05
C GLU A 128 -16.97 21.33 9.09
N MET A 129 -15.78 20.73 9.23
CA MET A 129 -15.25 19.70 8.33
C MET A 129 -15.54 18.28 8.83
N THR A 130 -16.80 18.03 9.18
CA THR A 130 -17.24 16.71 9.63
C THR A 130 -17.45 15.75 8.45
N LEU A 131 -16.76 14.61 8.48
CA LEU A 131 -16.97 13.50 7.53
C LEU A 131 -17.85 12.40 8.15
N ASP A 132 -18.74 11.84 7.33
CA ASP A 132 -19.51 10.65 7.66
C ASP A 132 -18.59 9.40 7.70
N PRO A 133 -18.80 8.43 8.60
CA PRO A 133 -18.01 7.20 8.63
C PRO A 133 -18.03 6.39 7.32
N SER A 134 -19.07 6.55 6.50
CA SER A 134 -19.20 5.93 5.18
C SER A 134 -18.57 6.74 4.04
N ALA A 135 -17.88 7.85 4.34
CA ALA A 135 -17.29 8.73 3.33
C ALA A 135 -16.33 7.96 2.40
N PRO A 136 -16.45 8.14 1.07
CA PRO A 136 -15.55 7.51 0.10
C PRO A 136 -14.08 7.88 0.35
N GLY A 137 -13.19 6.88 0.32
CA GLY A 137 -11.76 7.04 0.62
C GLY A 137 -11.35 6.54 2.01
N GLY A 138 -12.31 6.41 2.95
CA GLY A 138 -12.06 5.93 4.30
C GLY A 138 -11.16 6.85 5.13
N MET A 139 -10.54 6.32 6.20
CA MET A 139 -9.67 7.06 7.12
C MET A 139 -10.35 8.25 7.83
N SER A 140 -11.67 8.21 8.00
CA SER A 140 -12.38 9.15 8.87
C SER A 140 -11.95 8.92 10.32
N LEU A 141 -11.22 9.87 10.90
CA LEU A 141 -10.67 9.79 12.26
C LEU A 141 -11.72 9.64 13.37
N LYS A 142 -13.03 9.77 13.06
CA LYS A 142 -14.12 9.70 14.03
C LYS A 142 -14.29 8.35 14.77
N GLN A 143 -13.56 7.30 14.41
CA GLN A 143 -13.56 6.04 15.19
C GLN A 143 -12.60 6.03 16.38
N GLN A 144 -11.76 7.05 16.56
CA GLN A 144 -10.98 7.22 17.77
C GLN A 144 -11.37 8.57 18.38
N GLY A 145 -11.94 8.55 19.59
CA GLY A 145 -12.34 9.76 20.30
C GLY A 145 -11.18 10.74 20.41
N LEU A 146 -11.13 11.69 19.49
CA LEU A 146 -10.15 12.76 19.46
C LEU A 146 -10.49 13.73 20.59
N LYS A 147 -9.86 13.54 21.75
CA LYS A 147 -9.56 14.67 22.62
C LYS A 147 -8.66 15.59 21.80
N VAL A 148 -9.12 16.81 21.55
CA VAL A 148 -8.30 17.85 20.92
C VAL A 148 -7.20 18.20 21.92
N GLU A 149 -6.12 17.44 21.90
CA GLU A 149 -4.88 17.83 22.55
C GLU A 149 -4.28 19.01 21.78
N PRO A 150 -3.55 19.93 22.45
CA PRO A 150 -2.84 21.01 21.79
C PRO A 150 -1.99 20.44 20.64
N VAL A 151 -2.01 21.13 19.49
CA VAL A 151 -1.27 20.71 18.29
C VAL A 151 0.17 20.42 18.69
N PRO A 152 0.65 19.17 18.55
CA PRO A 152 2.01 18.85 18.92
C PRO A 152 2.96 19.75 18.13
N PRO A 153 4.01 20.33 18.76
CA PRO A 153 4.98 21.18 18.10
C PRO A 153 5.63 20.53 16.86
N GLU A 154 5.57 19.21 16.75
CA GLU A 154 5.89 18.39 15.58
C GLU A 154 5.19 18.86 14.28
N CYS A 155 3.99 19.44 14.41
CA CYS A 155 3.20 19.98 13.30
C CYS A 155 3.64 21.39 12.86
N LEU A 156 4.51 22.08 13.62
CA LEU A 156 5.15 23.33 13.19
C LEU A 156 6.16 23.09 12.05
N SER A 157 6.72 21.88 11.95
CA SER A 157 7.59 21.48 10.84
C SER A 157 6.89 21.47 9.48
N ALA A 158 5.55 21.49 9.45
CA ALA A 158 4.78 21.49 8.22
C ALA A 158 5.03 22.74 7.36
N THR A 159 5.55 23.83 7.95
CA THR A 159 5.90 25.05 7.20
C THR A 159 7.26 25.00 6.52
N GLU A 160 8.11 24.02 6.84
CA GLU A 160 9.42 23.87 6.20
C GLU A 160 9.30 22.98 4.95
N VAL A 161 9.80 23.48 3.82
CA VAL A 161 9.95 22.66 2.61
C VAL A 161 11.01 21.61 2.89
N PHE A 162 10.58 20.40 3.24
CA PHE A 162 11.49 19.28 3.42
C PHE A 162 12.15 18.96 2.07
N HIS A 163 13.45 19.21 1.97
CA HIS A 163 14.25 18.78 0.84
C HIS A 163 14.72 17.35 1.11
N PRO A 164 14.34 16.36 0.30
CA PRO A 164 14.89 15.02 0.46
C PRO A 164 16.41 15.10 0.28
N PRO A 165 17.20 14.56 1.23
CA PRO A 165 18.63 14.47 1.02
C PRO A 165 18.86 13.62 -0.23
N ALA A 166 19.82 14.03 -1.06
CA ALA A 166 20.19 13.25 -2.24
C ALA A 166 20.54 11.81 -1.81
N PRO A 167 20.07 10.78 -2.54
CA PRO A 167 20.34 9.40 -2.17
C PRO A 167 21.84 9.15 -2.23
N SER A 168 22.44 8.86 -1.07
CA SER A 168 23.83 8.42 -0.96
C SER A 168 23.85 6.90 -0.85
N SER A 169 24.70 6.24 -1.63
CA SER A 169 24.80 4.78 -1.63
C SER A 169 26.26 4.33 -1.74
N ALA A 170 26.57 3.22 -1.08
CA ALA A 170 27.83 2.52 -1.18
C ALA A 170 27.57 1.02 -1.33
N GLN A 171 28.18 0.38 -2.33
CA GLN A 171 28.07 -1.05 -2.57
C GLN A 171 29.43 -1.72 -2.33
N LEU A 172 29.48 -2.67 -1.40
CA LEU A 172 30.71 -3.38 -1.03
C LEU A 172 30.58 -4.85 -1.42
N TYR A 173 31.56 -5.38 -2.15
CA TYR A 173 31.64 -6.79 -2.52
C TYR A 173 33.11 -7.25 -2.52
N GLN A 174 33.32 -8.56 -2.36
CA GLN A 174 34.67 -9.12 -2.41
C GLN A 174 35.19 -9.14 -3.85
N VAL A 175 36.36 -8.53 -4.07
CA VAL A 175 37.05 -8.61 -5.37
C VAL A 175 37.74 -9.97 -5.47
N HIS A 176 37.45 -10.71 -6.54
CA HIS A 176 38.16 -11.96 -6.81
C HIS A 176 39.61 -11.65 -7.22
N SER A 177 40.58 -12.05 -6.40
CA SER A 177 42.00 -11.80 -6.66
C SER A 177 42.48 -12.59 -7.89
N CYS A 178 43.12 -11.89 -8.81
CA CYS A 178 43.81 -12.43 -9.98
C CYS A 178 45.23 -12.95 -9.62
N GLY A 179 45.40 -13.55 -8.44
CA GLY A 179 46.69 -13.86 -7.84
C GLY A 179 47.15 -15.33 -7.92
N ARG A 180 46.42 -16.23 -8.61
CA ARG A 180 46.92 -17.57 -8.95
C ARG A 180 47.12 -17.66 -10.45
N PRO A 181 48.30 -18.10 -10.97
CA PRO A 181 48.51 -18.24 -12.39
C PRO A 181 47.52 -19.27 -12.93
N LEU A 182 46.56 -18.79 -13.71
CA LEU A 182 45.56 -19.59 -14.39
C LEU A 182 46.28 -20.56 -15.35
N ARG A 183 46.36 -21.84 -14.98
CA ARG A 183 46.77 -22.92 -15.87
C ARG A 183 45.73 -23.22 -16.97
N SER A 184 44.78 -22.32 -17.23
CA SER A 184 43.87 -22.41 -18.38
C SER A 184 43.47 -21.02 -18.88
N LYS A 185 43.48 -20.84 -20.21
CA LYS A 185 43.16 -19.59 -20.93
C LYS A 185 41.68 -19.17 -20.86
N VAL A 186 40.91 -19.61 -19.86
CA VAL A 186 39.51 -19.25 -19.69
C VAL A 186 39.41 -18.12 -18.67
N ARG A 187 39.19 -16.88 -19.14
CA ARG A 187 38.83 -15.74 -18.28
C ARG A 187 37.48 -16.04 -17.60
N GLY A 188 37.51 -16.60 -16.39
CA GLY A 188 36.30 -16.91 -15.61
C GLY A 188 35.44 -15.67 -15.35
N ARG A 189 34.15 -15.77 -15.69
CA ARG A 189 33.13 -14.72 -15.48
C ARG A 189 32.52 -14.74 -14.06
N VAL A 190 32.67 -15.85 -13.34
CA VAL A 190 32.12 -16.06 -11.99
C VAL A 190 32.78 -15.09 -11.00
N GLY A 191 31.97 -14.44 -10.15
CA GLY A 191 32.45 -13.49 -9.13
C GLY A 191 32.79 -12.08 -9.64
N ARG A 192 32.47 -11.75 -10.90
CA ARG A 192 32.67 -10.41 -11.48
C ARG A 192 31.35 -9.64 -11.60
N PRO A 193 31.33 -8.32 -11.42
CA PRO A 193 30.13 -7.48 -11.59
C PRO A 193 29.85 -7.26 -13.08
N LEU A 194 29.42 -8.31 -13.77
CA LEU A 194 29.04 -8.19 -15.18
C LEU A 194 27.67 -7.54 -15.30
N VAL A 195 27.55 -6.59 -16.22
CA VAL A 195 26.27 -5.99 -16.60
C VAL A 195 25.36 -7.09 -17.13
N HIS A 196 24.06 -7.04 -16.78
CA HIS A 196 23.06 -7.97 -17.29
C HIS A 196 23.09 -8.00 -18.83
N VAL A 197 23.08 -9.19 -19.44
CA VAL A 197 23.30 -9.37 -20.89
C VAL A 197 22.30 -8.61 -21.75
N SER A 198 21.06 -8.47 -21.29
CA SER A 198 20.00 -7.71 -21.97
C SER A 198 19.98 -6.22 -21.61
N ALA A 199 20.86 -5.73 -20.73
CA ALA A 199 20.81 -4.34 -20.28
C ALA A 199 21.07 -3.33 -21.41
N GLN A 200 21.79 -3.71 -22.48
CA GLN A 200 21.95 -2.87 -23.67
C GLN A 200 20.72 -2.91 -24.59
N GLN A 201 19.91 -3.96 -24.52
CA GLN A 201 18.71 -4.15 -25.33
C GLN A 201 17.46 -3.53 -24.68
N GLN A 202 17.42 -3.48 -23.34
CA GLN A 202 16.31 -2.92 -22.57
C GLN A 202 16.00 -1.44 -22.90
N PRO A 203 17.00 -0.54 -23.08
CA PRO A 203 16.75 0.86 -23.44
C PRO A 203 16.37 1.04 -24.92
N GLN A 204 16.64 0.04 -25.77
CA GLN A 204 16.49 0.15 -27.23
C GLN A 204 15.14 -0.35 -27.74
N GLU A 205 14.17 -0.66 -26.86
CA GLU A 205 12.86 -1.27 -27.17
C GLU A 205 12.90 -2.58 -27.99
N LYS A 206 14.09 -3.09 -28.32
CA LYS A 206 14.28 -4.36 -29.05
C LYS A 206 14.07 -5.60 -28.20
N LEU A 207 13.85 -5.43 -26.90
CA LEU A 207 13.52 -6.52 -26.01
C LEU A 207 12.00 -6.72 -25.98
N PHE A 208 11.55 -7.80 -26.64
CA PHE A 208 10.20 -8.33 -26.54
C PHE A 208 9.81 -8.52 -25.06
N THR A 209 9.13 -7.54 -24.48
CA THR A 209 8.64 -7.62 -23.11
C THR A 209 7.42 -8.51 -23.05
N ALA A 210 7.65 -9.81 -22.87
CA ALA A 210 6.62 -10.75 -22.42
C ALA A 210 6.32 -10.48 -20.93
N THR A 211 5.59 -9.40 -20.65
CA THR A 211 5.05 -9.13 -19.30
C THR A 211 3.64 -9.72 -19.23
N THR A 212 3.39 -10.55 -18.24
CA THR A 212 2.22 -11.46 -18.14
C THR A 212 0.85 -10.78 -17.92
N SER A 213 0.77 -9.45 -18.01
CA SER A 213 -0.48 -8.68 -18.10
C SER A 213 -0.69 -7.99 -19.45
N ASN A 214 0.33 -8.01 -20.31
CA ASN A 214 0.34 -7.53 -21.69
C ASN A 214 0.95 -8.63 -22.59
N LEU A 215 0.35 -9.81 -22.63
CA LEU A 215 0.51 -10.72 -23.77
C LEU A 215 -0.25 -10.14 -24.98
N THR A 216 0.07 -8.91 -25.36
CA THR A 216 -0.06 -8.50 -26.74
C THR A 216 1.16 -9.08 -27.44
N LYS A 217 0.96 -10.13 -28.24
CA LYS A 217 1.89 -10.57 -29.30
C LYS A 217 2.12 -9.47 -30.37
N THR A 218 2.01 -8.19 -30.02
CA THR A 218 1.93 -7.08 -30.98
C THR A 218 3.23 -6.79 -31.71
N ASN A 219 4.37 -7.33 -31.26
CA ASN A 219 5.66 -7.10 -31.91
C ASN A 219 6.26 -8.36 -32.55
N LEU A 220 5.61 -9.53 -32.45
CA LEU A 220 6.00 -10.67 -33.29
C LEU A 220 5.51 -10.35 -34.71
N PRO A 221 6.35 -10.44 -35.75
CA PRO A 221 5.89 -10.25 -37.13
C PRO A 221 4.71 -11.17 -37.40
N GLU A 222 3.68 -10.64 -38.07
CA GLU A 222 2.53 -11.44 -38.48
C GLU A 222 3.05 -12.65 -39.28
N PRO A 223 2.57 -13.87 -38.99
CA PRO A 223 2.94 -15.03 -39.81
C PRO A 223 2.42 -14.82 -41.24
N ASP A 224 3.27 -15.16 -42.20
CA ASP A 224 3.09 -15.04 -43.65
C ASP A 224 1.67 -15.50 -44.09
N PRO A 225 0.91 -14.69 -44.85
CA PRO A 225 -0.46 -15.00 -45.26
C PRO A 225 -0.63 -16.27 -46.12
N GLN A 226 0.46 -16.90 -46.56
CA GLN A 226 0.41 -18.11 -47.40
C GLN A 226 0.27 -19.43 -46.62
N LEU A 227 0.35 -19.44 -45.29
CA LEU A 227 0.00 -20.61 -44.48
C LEU A 227 -1.40 -20.46 -43.87
N PRO A 228 -2.28 -21.48 -43.96
CA PRO A 228 -3.51 -21.50 -43.18
C PRO A 228 -3.14 -21.67 -41.69
N SER A 229 -2.92 -20.54 -41.03
CA SER A 229 -2.66 -20.44 -39.60
C SER A 229 -3.84 -19.74 -38.92
N PRO A 230 -4.15 -20.08 -37.65
CA PRO A 230 -5.36 -19.61 -36.98
C PRO A 230 -5.32 -18.08 -36.85
N ARG A 231 -6.34 -17.42 -37.40
CA ARG A 231 -6.52 -15.95 -37.34
C ARG A 231 -6.31 -15.46 -35.91
N GLN A 232 -5.41 -14.48 -35.75
CA GLN A 232 -5.04 -13.92 -34.46
C GLN A 232 -6.28 -13.52 -33.67
N THR A 233 -6.51 -14.23 -32.57
CA THR A 233 -7.68 -14.11 -31.73
C THR A 233 -7.27 -13.35 -30.48
N THR A 234 -7.59 -12.05 -30.39
CA THR A 234 -7.26 -11.28 -29.18
C THR A 234 -8.35 -11.52 -28.14
N VAL A 235 -7.97 -12.14 -27.02
CA VAL A 235 -8.87 -12.43 -25.90
C VAL A 235 -8.73 -11.34 -24.84
N SER A 236 -9.80 -10.57 -24.61
CA SER A 236 -9.87 -9.72 -23.42
C SER A 236 -10.61 -10.47 -22.33
N LYS A 237 -9.93 -10.75 -21.21
CA LYS A 237 -10.55 -11.24 -19.98
C LYS A 237 -11.37 -10.10 -19.38
N ALA A 238 -12.63 -10.36 -19.06
CA ALA A 238 -13.56 -9.33 -18.62
C ALA A 238 -13.81 -9.45 -17.10
N PRO A 239 -13.10 -8.70 -16.23
CA PRO A 239 -13.55 -8.46 -14.87
C PRO A 239 -14.62 -7.34 -14.93
N LEU A 240 -15.90 -7.70 -14.97
CA LEU A 240 -17.00 -6.75 -15.20
C LEU A 240 -17.76 -6.41 -13.91
N ARG A 241 -18.14 -5.13 -13.77
CA ARG A 241 -19.13 -4.61 -12.79
C ARG A 241 -20.46 -4.33 -13.52
N PRO A 242 -21.63 -4.52 -12.88
CA PRO A 242 -22.89 -4.89 -13.57
C PRO A 242 -23.89 -3.76 -13.89
N THR A 243 -24.69 -3.91 -14.96
CA THR A 243 -26.15 -3.63 -15.04
C THR A 243 -26.80 -4.27 -16.30
N TYR A 244 -28.07 -4.68 -16.22
CA TYR A 244 -28.87 -5.68 -17.00
C TYR A 244 -29.33 -5.41 -18.46
N CYS A 245 -29.45 -6.50 -19.27
CA CYS A 245 -30.51 -6.88 -20.24
C CYS A 245 -29.98 -7.71 -21.44
N PRO A 246 -30.45 -8.97 -21.67
CA PRO A 246 -30.05 -9.81 -22.80
C PRO A 246 -30.99 -9.60 -24.00
N SER A 247 -30.74 -8.57 -24.80
CA SER A 247 -31.32 -8.48 -26.15
C SER A 247 -30.51 -7.63 -27.14
N THR A 248 -29.39 -7.04 -26.70
CA THR A 248 -28.69 -6.00 -27.48
C THR A 248 -27.28 -6.37 -27.96
N ALA A 249 -26.84 -7.63 -27.79
CA ALA A 249 -25.60 -8.09 -28.43
C ALA A 249 -25.78 -8.44 -29.93
N LEU A 250 -27.01 -8.43 -30.44
CA LEU A 250 -27.34 -8.69 -31.85
C LEU A 250 -27.84 -7.46 -32.62
N ARG A 251 -27.85 -6.26 -32.03
CA ARG A 251 -28.28 -5.02 -32.69
C ARG A 251 -27.44 -3.80 -32.29
N LEU A 252 -26.14 -3.87 -32.53
CA LEU A 252 -25.31 -2.68 -32.72
C LEU A 252 -24.99 -2.56 -34.22
N ALA A 253 -24.99 -1.33 -34.71
CA ALA A 253 -24.89 -0.88 -36.10
C ALA A 253 -23.99 -1.74 -37.04
N PRO A 254 -24.23 -1.75 -38.37
CA PRO A 254 -23.60 -2.66 -39.32
C PRO A 254 -22.10 -2.38 -39.51
N CYS A 255 -21.30 -2.70 -38.50
CA CYS A 255 -19.87 -2.85 -38.61
C CYS A 255 -19.63 -4.33 -38.85
N ARG A 256 -19.39 -4.68 -40.12
CA ARG A 256 -18.86 -5.98 -40.55
C ARG A 256 -17.72 -6.41 -39.62
N ARG A 257 -17.95 -7.24 -38.61
CA ARG A 257 -16.93 -8.00 -37.87
C ARG A 257 -17.59 -8.89 -36.82
N SER A 258 -17.40 -10.19 -36.98
CA SER A 258 -18.02 -11.22 -36.17
C SER A 258 -17.48 -11.19 -34.74
N PHE A 259 -18.35 -11.04 -33.74
CA PHE A 259 -18.00 -11.20 -32.32
C PHE A 259 -18.46 -12.56 -31.83
N VAL A 260 -17.60 -13.28 -31.11
CA VAL A 260 -17.99 -14.55 -30.46
C VAL A 260 -17.74 -14.40 -28.97
N PHE A 261 -18.82 -14.45 -28.19
CA PHE A 261 -18.72 -14.63 -26.75
C PHE A 261 -18.56 -16.13 -26.48
N PHE A 262 -17.42 -16.52 -25.93
CA PHE A 262 -17.20 -17.89 -25.49
C PHE A 262 -17.63 -18.00 -24.03
N TRP A 263 -18.75 -18.69 -23.84
CA TRP A 263 -19.12 -19.30 -22.57
C TRP A 263 -19.11 -20.81 -22.80
N LEU A 264 -18.22 -21.50 -22.11
CA LEU A 264 -18.08 -22.95 -22.26
C LEU A 264 -19.33 -23.62 -21.69
N LYS A 265 -20.28 -23.92 -22.57
CA LYS A 265 -21.53 -24.58 -22.20
C LYS A 265 -21.28 -26.03 -21.73
N THR A 266 -20.20 -26.66 -22.16
CA THR A 266 -19.88 -28.06 -21.88
C THR A 266 -18.44 -28.38 -22.31
N SER A 267 -17.51 -28.53 -21.37
CA SER A 267 -16.36 -29.43 -21.54
C SER A 267 -16.16 -30.21 -20.24
N GLN A 268 -15.77 -31.47 -20.35
CA GLN A 268 -15.50 -32.34 -19.20
C GLN A 268 -14.33 -31.82 -18.34
N ASP A 269 -13.52 -30.88 -18.86
CA ASP A 269 -12.32 -30.32 -18.22
C ASP A 269 -12.42 -28.78 -18.07
N ASN A 270 -13.34 -28.29 -17.25
CA ASN A 270 -13.35 -26.87 -16.83
C ASN A 270 -12.56 -26.64 -15.53
N TRP A 271 -12.18 -27.72 -14.84
CA TRP A 271 -11.41 -27.69 -13.61
C TRP A 271 -9.93 -27.44 -13.92
N THR A 272 -9.35 -26.45 -13.25
CA THR A 272 -7.96 -26.03 -13.40
C THR A 272 -7.39 -25.74 -12.01
N GLY A 273 -6.09 -25.47 -11.96
CA GLY A 273 -5.36 -25.07 -10.76
C GLY A 273 -3.95 -25.66 -10.79
N PRO A 274 -2.95 -24.95 -10.23
CA PRO A 274 -1.56 -25.36 -10.39
C PRO A 274 -1.15 -26.56 -9.53
N ILE A 275 -1.80 -26.73 -8.37
CA ILE A 275 -1.53 -27.83 -7.42
C ILE A 275 -2.80 -28.63 -7.16
N VAL A 276 -3.88 -27.94 -6.82
CA VAL A 276 -5.20 -28.52 -6.58
C VAL A 276 -6.11 -28.07 -7.71
N TYR A 277 -6.90 -28.99 -8.28
CA TYR A 277 -7.87 -28.69 -9.34
C TYR A 277 -9.17 -28.15 -8.75
N ASP A 278 -9.09 -27.07 -7.96
CA ASP A 278 -10.21 -26.42 -7.28
C ASP A 278 -10.63 -25.08 -7.91
N GLU A 279 -10.09 -24.73 -9.07
CA GLU A 279 -10.47 -23.55 -9.84
C GLU A 279 -11.25 -23.90 -11.10
N THR A 280 -11.99 -22.93 -11.63
CA THR A 280 -12.63 -23.05 -12.94
C THR A 280 -12.02 -22.10 -13.95
N VAL A 281 -11.81 -22.56 -15.19
CA VAL A 281 -11.34 -21.70 -16.29
C VAL A 281 -12.35 -20.58 -16.56
N PHE A 282 -13.63 -20.94 -16.61
CA PHE A 282 -14.75 -20.01 -16.63
C PHE A 282 -15.79 -20.38 -15.57
N ALA A 283 -16.30 -19.39 -14.83
CA ALA A 283 -17.36 -19.58 -13.86
C ALA A 283 -18.62 -20.18 -14.52
N GLN A 284 -19.19 -21.22 -13.92
CA GLN A 284 -20.35 -21.93 -14.48
C GLN A 284 -21.68 -21.54 -13.85
N ARG A 285 -21.80 -21.69 -12.52
CA ARG A 285 -23.04 -21.49 -11.77
C ARG A 285 -22.96 -20.38 -10.76
N GLU A 286 -21.83 -20.29 -10.07
CA GLU A 286 -21.58 -19.32 -9.03
C GLU A 286 -20.27 -18.57 -9.29
N VAL A 287 -20.24 -17.30 -8.88
CA VAL A 287 -19.03 -16.51 -8.85
C VAL A 287 -18.58 -16.37 -7.41
N THR A 288 -17.37 -16.86 -7.13
CA THR A 288 -16.86 -16.94 -5.76
C THR A 288 -16.09 -15.70 -5.32
N CYS A 289 -15.70 -14.80 -6.23
CA CYS A 289 -14.97 -13.58 -5.90
C CYS A 289 -15.12 -12.49 -6.97
N VAL A 290 -14.87 -11.24 -6.57
CA VAL A 290 -14.81 -10.12 -7.53
C VAL A 290 -13.58 -10.27 -8.42
N GLY A 291 -13.79 -10.46 -9.72
CA GLY A 291 -12.73 -10.72 -10.69
C GLY A 291 -12.66 -12.16 -11.18
N HIS A 292 -13.53 -13.06 -10.70
CA HIS A 292 -13.67 -14.40 -11.25
C HIS A 292 -14.04 -14.32 -12.74
N VAL A 293 -13.26 -14.99 -13.58
CA VAL A 293 -13.47 -14.98 -15.04
C VAL A 293 -14.72 -15.79 -15.41
N ILE A 294 -15.70 -15.15 -16.03
CA ILE A 294 -16.98 -15.78 -16.44
C ILE A 294 -16.95 -16.20 -17.91
N GLY A 295 -16.19 -15.48 -18.74
CA GLY A 295 -16.11 -15.72 -20.17
C GLY A 295 -15.04 -14.87 -20.83
N ALA A 296 -14.94 -15.02 -22.15
CA ALA A 296 -13.98 -14.30 -22.98
C ALA A 296 -14.67 -13.71 -24.21
N VAL A 297 -14.30 -12.46 -24.55
CA VAL A 297 -14.69 -11.82 -25.80
C VAL A 297 -13.52 -11.83 -26.77
N VAL A 298 -13.82 -12.24 -27.99
CA VAL A 298 -12.90 -12.30 -29.11
C VAL A 298 -13.31 -11.25 -30.15
N ALA A 299 -12.35 -10.41 -30.58
CA ALA A 299 -12.53 -9.46 -31.67
C ALA A 299 -11.23 -9.29 -32.48
N GLU A 300 -11.34 -8.64 -33.65
CA GLU A 300 -10.18 -8.32 -34.51
C GLU A 300 -9.24 -7.30 -33.87
N THR A 301 -9.76 -6.36 -33.06
CA THR A 301 -8.95 -5.37 -32.35
C THR A 301 -9.17 -5.45 -30.84
N GLN A 302 -8.14 -5.13 -30.05
CA GLN A 302 -8.23 -5.07 -28.59
C GLN A 302 -9.29 -4.04 -28.13
N ALA A 303 -9.37 -2.90 -28.81
CA ALA A 303 -10.36 -1.86 -28.50
C ALA A 303 -11.79 -2.36 -28.71
N ASP A 304 -12.03 -3.11 -29.79
CA ASP A 304 -13.33 -3.74 -30.05
C ASP A 304 -13.64 -4.82 -29.01
N ALA A 305 -12.66 -5.67 -28.66
CA ALA A 305 -12.84 -6.69 -27.63
C ALA A 305 -13.20 -6.07 -26.27
N GLN A 306 -12.55 -4.98 -25.88
CA GLN A 306 -12.85 -4.26 -24.64
C GLN A 306 -14.21 -3.57 -24.68
N ARG A 307 -14.58 -2.92 -25.80
CA ARG A 307 -15.89 -2.30 -25.97
C ARG A 307 -17.01 -3.34 -25.88
N ALA A 308 -16.84 -4.46 -26.58
CA ALA A 308 -17.79 -5.56 -26.56
C ALA A 308 -17.87 -6.19 -25.16
N ALA A 309 -16.74 -6.45 -24.48
CA ALA A 309 -16.72 -6.94 -23.10
C ALA A 309 -17.47 -6.02 -22.13
N LYS A 310 -17.28 -4.69 -22.21
CA LYS A 310 -18.03 -3.73 -21.38
C LYS A 310 -19.54 -3.70 -21.65
N SER A 311 -19.97 -4.14 -22.84
CA SER A 311 -21.38 -4.21 -23.21
C SER A 311 -22.08 -5.50 -22.76
N VAL A 312 -21.33 -6.51 -22.30
CA VAL A 312 -21.88 -7.76 -21.77
C VAL A 312 -22.56 -7.48 -20.43
N LYS A 313 -23.81 -7.95 -20.29
CA LYS A 313 -24.64 -7.75 -19.11
C LYS A 313 -24.93 -9.11 -18.45
N ILE A 314 -24.69 -9.21 -17.15
CA ILE A 314 -24.82 -10.44 -16.37
C ILE A 314 -25.69 -10.13 -15.14
N GLU A 315 -26.62 -11.01 -14.82
CA GLU A 315 -27.44 -10.94 -13.60
C GLU A 315 -26.87 -11.86 -12.54
N TYR A 316 -26.97 -11.43 -11.28
CA TYR A 316 -26.49 -12.18 -10.13
C TYR A 316 -27.57 -12.22 -9.05
N GLU A 317 -27.58 -13.29 -8.27
CA GLU A 317 -28.25 -13.37 -6.99
C GLU A 317 -27.16 -13.38 -5.90
N ASP A 318 -27.25 -12.47 -4.94
CA ASP A 318 -26.22 -12.33 -3.91
C ASP A 318 -26.32 -13.45 -2.88
N LEU A 319 -25.19 -14.12 -2.65
CA LEU A 319 -25.03 -15.16 -1.63
C LEU A 319 -24.22 -14.62 -0.44
N PRO A 320 -24.35 -15.22 0.77
CA PRO A 320 -23.54 -14.84 1.92
C PRO A 320 -22.04 -14.96 1.61
N ALA A 321 -21.31 -13.85 1.76
CA ALA A 321 -19.89 -13.77 1.43
C ALA A 321 -19.02 -13.70 2.69
N VAL A 322 -17.90 -14.45 2.68
CA VAL A 322 -16.86 -14.44 3.70
C VAL A 322 -15.68 -13.64 3.16
N ILE A 323 -15.40 -12.45 3.71
CA ILE A 323 -14.36 -11.55 3.15
C ILE A 323 -13.11 -11.51 4.02
N THR A 324 -13.29 -11.31 5.33
CA THR A 324 -12.18 -11.15 6.29
C THR A 324 -11.74 -12.50 6.87
N ILE A 325 -10.58 -12.51 7.54
CA ILE A 325 -10.11 -13.68 8.28
C ILE A 325 -11.06 -13.96 9.45
N GLU A 326 -11.52 -12.92 10.11
CA GLU A 326 -12.46 -12.97 11.22
C GLU A 326 -13.79 -13.60 10.80
N ASP A 327 -14.30 -13.24 9.61
CA ASP A 327 -15.50 -13.87 9.04
C ASP A 327 -15.26 -15.36 8.76
N ALA A 328 -14.09 -15.71 8.21
CA ALA A 328 -13.75 -17.10 7.93
C ALA A 328 -13.64 -17.94 9.20
N ILE A 329 -13.10 -17.36 10.29
CA ILE A 329 -13.04 -18.02 11.60
C ILE A 329 -14.45 -18.24 12.16
N LYS A 330 -15.32 -17.22 12.11
CA LYS A 330 -16.71 -17.34 12.56
C LYS A 330 -17.50 -18.39 11.76
N ALA A 331 -17.27 -18.43 10.45
CA ALA A 331 -17.91 -19.37 9.54
C ALA A 331 -17.25 -20.76 9.52
N GLN A 332 -16.14 -20.97 10.24
CA GLN A 332 -15.30 -22.19 10.18
C GLN A 332 -14.91 -22.57 8.73
N SER A 333 -14.71 -21.55 7.89
CA SER A 333 -14.41 -21.68 6.46
C SER A 333 -12.91 -21.83 6.24
N PHE A 334 -12.41 -23.07 6.30
CA PHE A 334 -10.99 -23.38 6.16
C PHE A 334 -10.71 -24.42 5.08
N TYR A 335 -9.60 -24.26 4.36
CA TYR A 335 -9.03 -25.34 3.57
C TYR A 335 -8.34 -26.36 4.48
N GLN A 336 -8.60 -27.64 4.20
CA GLN A 336 -7.98 -28.78 4.89
C GLN A 336 -6.78 -29.30 4.07
N PRO A 337 -5.78 -29.93 4.72
CA PRO A 337 -5.68 -30.19 6.16
C PRO A 337 -5.09 -29.01 6.95
N ILE A 338 -5.59 -28.81 8.17
CA ILE A 338 -4.90 -27.98 9.18
C ILE A 338 -3.64 -28.73 9.59
N ARG A 339 -2.48 -28.11 9.36
CA ARG A 339 -1.20 -28.71 9.70
C ARG A 339 -0.62 -28.03 10.94
N THR A 340 0.06 -28.79 11.81
CA THR A 340 0.68 -28.25 13.04
C THR A 340 2.17 -28.55 13.05
N ILE A 341 2.98 -27.66 13.63
CA ILE A 341 4.39 -27.97 13.94
C ILE A 341 4.58 -27.75 15.44
N GLN A 342 4.93 -28.83 16.13
CA GLN A 342 5.19 -28.81 17.56
C GLN A 342 6.59 -29.32 17.85
N ASN A 343 7.33 -28.62 18.70
CA ASN A 343 8.61 -29.06 19.23
C ASN A 343 8.61 -28.82 20.75
N GLY A 344 8.90 -29.86 21.53
CA GLY A 344 8.90 -29.83 22.99
C GLY A 344 7.52 -29.65 23.64
N ASP A 345 7.56 -29.46 24.96
CA ASP A 345 6.41 -29.24 25.85
C ASP A 345 6.19 -27.75 26.20
N LEU A 346 5.17 -27.16 25.60
CA LEU A 346 4.78 -25.77 25.81
C LEU A 346 4.36 -25.46 27.25
N GLU A 347 3.63 -26.36 27.90
CA GLU A 347 3.04 -26.11 29.22
C GLU A 347 4.15 -25.93 30.26
N ALA A 348 5.17 -26.80 30.22
CA ALA A 348 6.37 -26.65 31.04
C ALA A 348 7.11 -25.34 30.76
N GLY A 349 7.14 -24.86 29.51
CA GLY A 349 7.81 -23.60 29.15
C GLY A 349 7.03 -22.35 29.57
N PHE A 350 5.70 -22.40 29.66
CA PHE A 350 4.90 -21.34 30.27
C PHE A 350 5.07 -21.31 31.79
N GLN A 351 5.08 -22.48 32.44
CA GLN A 351 5.28 -22.57 33.90
C GLN A 351 6.66 -22.06 34.35
N GLN A 352 7.71 -22.25 33.54
CA GLN A 352 9.08 -21.78 33.84
C GLN A 352 9.32 -20.30 33.53
N SER A 353 8.33 -19.61 32.94
CA SER A 353 8.48 -18.21 32.52
C SER A 353 8.10 -17.23 33.63
N HIS A 354 8.77 -16.09 33.65
CA HIS A 354 8.46 -15.01 34.60
C HIS A 354 7.41 -14.05 34.04
N HIS A 355 7.33 -13.93 32.71
CA HIS A 355 6.40 -13.05 32.03
C HIS A 355 5.74 -13.75 30.84
N ILE A 356 4.43 -13.54 30.70
CA ILE A 356 3.61 -13.97 29.58
C ILE A 356 3.03 -12.74 28.90
N LEU A 357 3.17 -12.65 27.58
CA LEU A 357 2.52 -11.63 26.76
C LEU A 357 1.57 -12.30 25.79
N GLU A 358 0.36 -11.76 25.69
CA GLU A 358 -0.62 -12.14 24.69
C GLU A 358 -0.84 -10.96 23.73
N GLY A 359 -1.01 -11.26 22.44
CA GLY A 359 -1.31 -10.23 21.46
C GLY A 359 -1.93 -10.81 20.20
N SER A 360 -2.82 -10.01 19.62
CA SER A 360 -3.37 -10.18 18.27
C SER A 360 -2.79 -9.10 17.37
N GLY A 361 -2.30 -9.45 16.19
CA GLY A 361 -1.79 -8.53 15.18
C GLY A 361 -2.35 -8.82 13.79
N LEU A 362 -2.11 -7.93 12.84
CA LEU A 362 -2.63 -8.02 11.46
C LEU A 362 -2.30 -9.33 10.71
N THR A 363 -1.36 -10.12 11.21
CA THR A 363 -0.95 -11.41 10.62
C THR A 363 -1.10 -12.61 11.57
N VAL A 364 -1.51 -12.40 12.83
CA VAL A 364 -1.65 -13.41 13.90
C VAL A 364 -2.89 -13.08 14.73
N VAL A 365 -3.89 -13.96 14.75
CA VAL A 365 -5.13 -13.69 15.49
C VAL A 365 -4.94 -13.95 17.00
N SER A 366 -4.07 -14.90 17.37
CA SER A 366 -3.75 -15.20 18.76
C SER A 366 -2.33 -15.76 18.92
N GLY A 367 -1.53 -15.16 19.80
CA GLY A 367 -0.22 -15.68 20.17
C GLY A 367 0.12 -15.37 21.61
N SER A 368 0.50 -16.40 22.36
CA SER A 368 0.95 -16.33 23.76
C SER A 368 2.45 -16.64 23.81
N ARG A 369 3.25 -15.78 24.43
CA ARG A 369 4.70 -15.93 24.49
C ARG A 369 5.25 -15.76 25.89
N SER A 370 6.11 -16.69 26.27
CA SER A 370 6.73 -16.77 27.59
C SER A 370 8.23 -16.42 27.51
N PHE A 371 8.72 -15.60 28.45
CA PHE A 371 10.15 -15.21 28.50
C PHE A 371 10.67 -15.07 29.93
N SER A 372 12.00 -15.17 30.08
CA SER A 372 12.73 -14.97 31.33
C SER A 372 12.95 -13.49 31.66
N GLU A 373 13.36 -13.18 32.90
CA GLU A 373 13.76 -11.81 33.30
C GLU A 373 14.93 -11.27 32.44
N SER A 374 15.79 -12.15 31.94
CA SER A 374 16.88 -11.78 31.03
C SER A 374 16.43 -11.47 29.59
N GLY A 375 15.17 -11.75 29.23
CA GLY A 375 14.63 -11.55 27.89
C GLY A 375 14.86 -12.73 26.93
N ARG A 376 15.21 -13.91 27.44
CA ARG A 376 15.28 -15.14 26.65
C ARG A 376 13.88 -15.73 26.50
N VAL A 377 13.50 -16.09 25.29
CA VAL A 377 12.17 -16.64 25.01
C VAL A 377 12.16 -18.15 25.21
N LEU A 378 11.22 -18.64 26.03
CA LEU A 378 11.19 -20.03 26.50
C LEU A 378 10.06 -20.87 25.87
N ALA A 379 8.90 -20.27 25.60
CA ALA A 379 7.81 -20.94 24.90
C ALA A 379 6.95 -19.94 24.10
N PRO A 380 7.11 -19.88 22.77
CA PRO A 380 6.16 -19.20 21.90
C PRO A 380 5.07 -20.14 21.37
N GLY A 381 3.80 -19.85 21.71
CA GLY A 381 2.61 -20.42 21.06
C GLY A 381 2.00 -19.41 20.08
N CYS A 382 1.67 -19.84 18.85
CA CYS A 382 1.13 -18.94 17.84
C CYS A 382 0.27 -19.66 16.81
N ASP A 383 -0.95 -19.14 16.58
CA ASP A 383 -1.83 -19.62 15.53
C ASP A 383 -1.80 -18.69 14.31
N TYR A 384 -1.50 -19.26 13.15
CA TYR A 384 -1.49 -18.51 11.90
C TYR A 384 -2.78 -18.68 11.15
N TYR A 385 -3.35 -17.54 10.78
CA TYR A 385 -4.45 -17.45 9.85
C TYR A 385 -3.95 -16.70 8.61
N SER A 386 -4.22 -17.25 7.43
CA SER A 386 -3.94 -16.60 6.15
C SER A 386 -5.20 -16.53 5.33
N ASN A 387 -5.48 -15.36 4.77
CA ASN A 387 -6.54 -15.18 3.78
C ASN A 387 -6.07 -15.78 2.45
N VAL A 388 -6.63 -16.93 2.07
CA VAL A 388 -6.22 -17.69 0.88
C VAL A 388 -6.97 -17.20 -0.37
N GLY A 389 -8.21 -16.74 -0.19
CA GLY A 389 -9.10 -16.44 -1.32
C GLY A 389 -9.94 -17.64 -1.72
N ASN A 390 -10.44 -17.58 -2.96
CA ASN A 390 -11.44 -18.52 -3.47
C ASN A 390 -10.89 -19.88 -3.95
N SER A 391 -9.57 -20.04 -4.07
CA SER A 391 -8.89 -21.31 -4.40
C SER A 391 -7.61 -21.48 -3.61
N MET A 392 -7.08 -22.70 -3.53
CA MET A 392 -5.91 -23.02 -2.72
C MET A 392 -4.59 -22.50 -3.33
N ASP A 393 -4.43 -22.57 -4.65
CA ASP A 393 -3.20 -22.21 -5.37
C ASP A 393 -1.93 -22.75 -4.67
N LEU A 394 -0.97 -21.89 -4.34
CA LEU A 394 0.27 -22.21 -3.62
C LEU A 394 0.17 -21.95 -2.11
N SER A 395 -1.02 -21.65 -1.59
CA SER A 395 -1.21 -21.14 -0.22
C SER A 395 -0.77 -22.13 0.87
N LEU A 396 -0.93 -23.43 0.63
CA LEU A 396 -0.43 -24.46 1.54
C LEU A 396 1.09 -24.34 1.72
N SER A 397 1.83 -24.30 0.61
CA SER A 397 3.29 -24.19 0.60
C SER A 397 3.78 -22.84 1.15
N VAL A 398 3.02 -21.75 0.93
CA VAL A 398 3.30 -20.43 1.52
C VAL A 398 3.18 -20.49 3.05
N MET A 399 2.13 -21.13 3.57
CA MET A 399 1.93 -21.29 5.00
C MET A 399 3.00 -22.20 5.63
N GLU A 400 3.40 -23.27 4.96
CA GLU A 400 4.52 -24.11 5.39
C GLU A 400 5.83 -23.32 5.48
N ARG A 401 6.15 -22.57 4.43
CA ARG A 401 7.37 -21.75 4.41
C ARG A 401 7.33 -20.66 5.48
N ARG A 402 6.16 -20.08 5.75
CA ARG A 402 5.96 -19.13 6.85
C ARG A 402 6.30 -19.77 8.19
N SER A 403 5.73 -20.93 8.49
CA SER A 403 5.97 -21.63 9.76
C SER A 403 7.42 -22.06 9.92
N VAL A 404 8.09 -22.49 8.85
CA VAL A 404 9.51 -22.85 8.84
C VAL A 404 10.42 -21.62 8.99
N SER A 405 10.01 -20.45 8.48
CA SER A 405 10.83 -19.22 8.50
C SER A 405 10.73 -18.44 9.81
N HIS A 406 9.64 -18.61 10.56
CA HIS A 406 9.43 -18.04 11.90
C HIS A 406 10.43 -18.55 12.96
N GLY A 407 11.26 -19.54 12.62
CA GLY A 407 12.33 -20.07 13.48
C GLY A 407 13.72 -19.95 12.89
N LYS A 408 13.96 -19.02 11.96
CA LYS A 408 15.27 -18.87 11.29
C LYS A 408 16.18 -17.81 11.89
N LEU A 409 15.63 -16.89 12.66
CA LEU A 409 16.42 -15.82 13.28
C LEU A 409 16.60 -16.04 14.77
N ILE A 410 15.62 -16.64 15.44
CA ILE A 410 15.49 -16.62 16.89
C ILE A 410 14.70 -17.89 17.29
N PHE A 411 15.12 -18.55 18.37
CA PHE A 411 14.46 -19.68 19.09
C PHE A 411 15.02 -21.10 18.87
N ASP A 412 15.74 -21.59 19.88
CA ASP A 412 15.94 -23.00 20.26
C ASP A 412 14.78 -23.51 21.16
N SER A 413 13.73 -22.71 21.33
CA SER A 413 12.70 -22.94 22.35
C SER A 413 11.48 -23.71 21.84
N LYS A 414 10.77 -24.32 22.79
CA LYS A 414 9.61 -25.19 22.57
C LYS A 414 8.45 -24.40 21.97
N HIS A 415 7.82 -24.87 20.89
CA HIS A 415 6.75 -24.14 20.21
C HIS A 415 5.61 -25.05 19.74
N SER A 416 4.39 -24.51 19.63
CA SER A 416 3.27 -25.12 18.90
C SER A 416 2.64 -24.09 17.97
N ARG A 417 2.26 -24.54 16.76
CA ARG A 417 1.78 -23.66 15.69
C ARG A 417 0.66 -24.31 14.88
N SER A 418 -0.57 -23.82 15.01
CA SER A 418 -1.69 -24.25 14.15
C SER A 418 -1.75 -23.39 12.89
N ARG A 419 -2.09 -24.02 11.76
CA ARG A 419 -2.12 -23.37 10.44
C ARG A 419 -3.52 -23.40 9.85
N HIS A 420 -4.17 -22.25 9.83
CA HIS A 420 -5.51 -22.08 9.30
C HIS A 420 -5.47 -21.33 7.97
N LEU A 421 -5.82 -22.06 6.90
CA LEU A 421 -5.96 -21.53 5.55
C LEU A 421 -7.41 -21.06 5.38
N CYS A 422 -7.66 -19.76 5.54
CA CYS A 422 -9.01 -19.21 5.53
C CYS A 422 -9.54 -19.10 4.09
N ARG A 423 -10.65 -19.79 3.80
CA ARG A 423 -11.34 -19.71 2.51
C ARG A 423 -12.28 -18.51 2.52
N THR A 424 -12.07 -17.60 1.58
CA THR A 424 -12.80 -16.32 1.47
C THR A 424 -13.24 -16.07 0.03
N ASN A 425 -14.18 -15.14 -0.14
CA ASN A 425 -14.71 -14.70 -1.43
C ASN A 425 -13.87 -13.59 -2.08
N LEU A 426 -12.55 -13.66 -1.90
CA LEU A 426 -11.58 -12.78 -2.54
C LEU A 426 -10.83 -13.53 -3.65
N PRO A 427 -10.21 -12.82 -4.61
CA PRO A 427 -9.29 -13.43 -5.56
C PRO A 427 -8.22 -14.26 -4.85
N SER A 428 -7.94 -15.44 -5.40
CA SER A 428 -6.90 -16.33 -4.88
C SER A 428 -5.55 -15.63 -4.74
N ASN A 429 -4.98 -15.72 -3.54
CA ASN A 429 -3.63 -15.23 -3.27
C ASN A 429 -2.59 -16.28 -3.67
N THR A 430 -1.47 -15.83 -4.22
CA THR A 430 -0.41 -16.71 -4.75
C THR A 430 0.97 -16.35 -4.18
N ALA A 431 2.00 -16.96 -4.74
CA ALA A 431 3.39 -16.67 -4.44
C ALA A 431 3.73 -15.18 -4.62
N PHE A 432 4.20 -14.56 -3.54
CA PHE A 432 4.92 -13.29 -3.59
C PHE A 432 6.37 -13.50 -3.13
N ARG A 433 7.29 -12.61 -3.55
CA ARG A 433 8.72 -12.70 -3.20
C ARG A 433 8.91 -12.87 -1.68
N GLY A 434 9.53 -13.98 -1.30
CA GLY A 434 9.72 -14.40 0.11
C GLY A 434 8.82 -15.56 0.53
N PHE A 435 7.70 -15.77 -0.16
CA PHE A 435 6.85 -16.96 -0.08
C PHE A 435 6.41 -17.29 1.35
N GLY A 436 5.78 -16.33 2.05
CA GLY A 436 5.34 -16.50 3.44
C GLY A 436 6.44 -16.25 4.48
N GLY A 437 7.72 -16.29 4.09
CA GLY A 437 8.85 -16.03 4.97
C GLY A 437 8.82 -14.67 5.66
N PRO A 438 8.65 -13.55 4.92
CA PRO A 438 8.56 -12.21 5.51
C PRO A 438 7.44 -12.07 6.54
N GLN A 439 6.26 -12.64 6.27
CA GLN A 439 5.11 -12.63 7.17
C GLN A 439 5.39 -13.43 8.46
N GLY A 440 6.18 -14.50 8.37
CA GLY A 440 6.64 -15.26 9.54
C GLY A 440 7.63 -14.46 10.36
N MET A 441 8.67 -13.91 9.73
CA MET A 441 9.73 -13.17 10.42
C MET A 441 9.23 -11.87 11.08
N LEU A 442 8.28 -11.17 10.44
CA LEU A 442 7.69 -9.95 10.99
C LEU A 442 7.04 -10.18 12.37
N VAL A 443 6.37 -11.31 12.54
CA VAL A 443 5.75 -11.68 13.82
C VAL A 443 6.81 -11.92 14.90
N CYS A 444 7.93 -12.59 14.56
CA CYS A 444 9.03 -12.78 15.51
C CYS A 444 9.62 -11.43 15.94
N GLU A 445 9.84 -10.54 14.98
CA GLU A 445 10.43 -9.22 15.24
C GLU A 445 9.51 -8.36 16.10
N ASP A 446 8.20 -8.42 15.88
CA ASP A 446 7.21 -7.76 16.73
C ASP A 446 7.27 -8.29 18.19
N TRP A 447 7.42 -9.60 18.38
CA TRP A 447 7.55 -10.17 19.71
C TRP A 447 8.81 -9.68 20.43
N ILE A 448 9.94 -9.69 19.74
CA ILE A 448 11.22 -9.22 20.30
C ILE A 448 11.16 -7.75 20.64
N GLN A 449 10.54 -6.93 19.78
CA GLN A 449 10.32 -5.51 20.05
C GLN A 449 9.46 -5.32 21.31
N ASN A 450 8.37 -6.08 21.45
CA ASN A 450 7.49 -6.01 22.62
C ASN A 450 8.18 -6.48 23.91
N ILE A 451 9.01 -7.53 23.84
CA ILE A 451 9.82 -7.99 24.98
C ILE A 451 10.82 -6.92 25.40
N ALA A 452 11.51 -6.31 24.44
CA ALA A 452 12.47 -5.23 24.69
C ALA A 452 11.79 -4.04 25.37
N LEU A 453 10.61 -3.63 24.90
CA LEU A 453 9.81 -2.57 25.53
C LEU A 453 9.37 -2.92 26.95
N LYS A 454 8.91 -4.16 27.19
CA LYS A 454 8.47 -4.60 28.52
C LYS A 454 9.60 -4.63 29.55
N LEU A 455 10.81 -5.01 29.11
CA LEU A 455 12.00 -5.07 29.96
C LEU A 455 12.76 -3.73 30.03
N GLY A 456 12.39 -2.73 29.23
CA GLY A 456 13.12 -1.46 29.14
C GLY A 456 14.53 -1.60 28.57
N ARG A 457 14.77 -2.63 27.75
CA ARG A 457 16.08 -2.95 27.16
C ARG A 457 16.13 -2.61 25.67
N SER A 458 17.33 -2.54 25.11
CA SER A 458 17.49 -2.34 23.67
C SER A 458 17.07 -3.59 22.89
N ALA A 459 16.40 -3.40 21.75
CA ALA A 459 15.91 -4.52 20.96
C ALA A 459 17.07 -5.35 20.34
N GLU A 460 18.25 -4.75 20.16
CA GLU A 460 19.44 -5.44 19.64
C GLU A 460 19.99 -6.45 20.66
N GLU A 461 20.04 -6.07 21.95
CA GLU A 461 20.45 -6.99 23.01
C GLU A 461 19.51 -8.21 23.08
N ILE A 462 18.20 -7.97 23.03
CA ILE A 462 17.22 -9.06 23.05
C ILE A 462 17.34 -9.95 21.81
N ARG A 463 17.61 -9.37 20.63
CA ARG A 463 17.90 -10.16 19.41
C ARG A 463 19.15 -11.01 19.60
N GLU A 464 20.27 -10.40 20.00
CA GLU A 464 21.56 -11.06 20.13
C GLU A 464 21.54 -12.22 21.14
N LEU A 465 20.81 -12.04 22.26
CA LEU A 465 20.60 -13.07 23.28
C LEU A 465 19.89 -14.31 22.74
N ASN A 466 19.05 -14.15 21.73
CA ASN A 466 18.22 -15.22 21.19
C ASN A 466 18.67 -15.68 19.78
N LEU A 467 19.80 -15.20 19.27
CA LEU A 467 20.38 -15.65 18.00
C LEU A 467 20.86 -17.09 18.08
N PHE A 468 20.66 -17.84 16.98
CA PHE A 468 21.24 -19.16 16.80
C PHE A 468 22.78 -19.16 16.86
N SER A 469 23.30 -20.30 17.30
CA SER A 469 24.72 -20.64 17.32
C SER A 469 24.99 -21.81 16.37
N GLU A 470 26.27 -21.99 16.02
CA GLU A 470 26.71 -23.10 15.17
C GLU A 470 26.36 -24.44 15.84
N GLY A 471 25.75 -25.36 15.10
CA GLY A 471 25.32 -26.67 15.61
C GLY A 471 23.92 -26.69 16.25
N ASP A 472 23.28 -25.54 16.42
CA ASP A 472 21.90 -25.47 16.91
C ASP A 472 20.93 -26.15 15.91
N ARG A 473 19.81 -26.62 16.45
CA ARG A 473 18.74 -27.23 15.66
C ARG A 473 17.60 -26.24 15.45
N THR A 474 17.10 -26.20 14.23
CA THR A 474 15.86 -25.48 13.95
C THR A 474 14.65 -26.18 14.57
N PRO A 475 13.52 -25.48 14.71
CA PRO A 475 12.17 -26.04 14.96
C PRO A 475 11.76 -27.33 14.25
N TYR A 476 12.39 -27.66 13.12
CA TYR A 476 12.12 -28.82 12.29
C TYR A 476 13.34 -29.76 12.23
N ASN A 477 14.20 -29.70 13.25
CA ASN A 477 15.36 -30.55 13.48
C ASN A 477 16.48 -30.47 12.43
N GLN A 478 16.54 -29.39 11.64
CA GLN A 478 17.68 -29.16 10.77
C GLN A 478 18.85 -28.59 11.58
N VAL A 479 20.03 -29.21 11.50
CA VAL A 479 21.27 -28.70 12.11
C VAL A 479 21.80 -27.52 11.28
N LEU A 480 22.16 -26.44 11.97
CA LEU A 480 22.73 -25.24 11.35
C LEU A 480 24.26 -25.36 11.26
N GLU A 481 24.75 -25.56 10.03
CA GLU A 481 26.18 -25.62 9.70
C GLU A 481 26.58 -24.41 8.82
N GLY A 482 27.78 -23.86 9.05
CA GLY A 482 28.31 -22.71 8.31
C GLY A 482 27.56 -21.40 8.60
N LEU A 483 27.10 -21.20 9.84
CA LEU A 483 26.27 -20.08 10.22
C LEU A 483 27.06 -18.77 10.25
N THR A 484 26.87 -17.94 9.23
CA THR A 484 27.54 -16.63 9.12
C THR A 484 26.75 -15.48 9.76
N LEU A 485 25.65 -15.78 10.45
CA LEU A 485 24.70 -14.80 10.99
C LEU A 485 25.36 -13.83 11.98
N ARG A 486 26.12 -14.33 12.96
CA ARG A 486 26.84 -13.49 13.94
C ARG A 486 27.85 -12.56 13.27
N ARG A 487 28.57 -13.06 12.25
CA ARG A 487 29.50 -12.23 11.46
C ARG A 487 28.76 -11.09 10.74
N CYS A 488 27.63 -11.39 10.11
CA CYS A 488 26.80 -10.36 9.46
C CYS A 488 26.23 -9.35 10.46
N TRP A 489 25.82 -9.81 11.64
CA TRP A 489 25.33 -8.98 12.73
C TRP A 489 26.39 -7.99 13.20
N THR A 490 27.55 -8.47 13.67
CA THR A 490 28.66 -7.62 14.15
C THR A 490 29.12 -6.65 13.07
N GLN A 491 29.33 -7.13 11.84
CA GLN A 491 29.79 -6.29 10.74
C GLN A 491 28.75 -5.22 10.34
N CYS A 492 27.46 -5.48 10.55
CA CYS A 492 26.40 -4.48 10.37
C CYS A 492 26.44 -3.42 11.48
N LEU A 493 26.53 -3.84 12.75
CA LEU A 493 26.59 -2.93 13.89
C LEU A 493 27.81 -1.99 13.81
N ASP A 494 28.98 -2.53 13.48
CA ASP A 494 30.22 -1.77 13.35
C ASP A 494 30.14 -0.72 12.22
N ARG A 495 29.58 -1.11 11.05
CA ARG A 495 29.48 -0.22 9.89
C ARG A 495 28.43 0.87 10.07
N VAL A 496 27.30 0.51 10.66
CA VAL A 496 26.19 1.43 10.91
C VAL A 496 26.52 2.37 12.07
N LYS A 497 27.48 1.99 12.93
CA LYS A 497 27.82 2.69 14.17
C LYS A 497 26.57 2.96 15.00
N ILE A 498 25.84 1.87 15.29
CA ILE A 498 24.48 1.93 15.83
C ILE A 498 24.39 2.74 17.13
N HIS A 499 25.41 2.68 17.99
CA HIS A 499 25.46 3.40 19.26
C HIS A 499 25.56 4.92 19.03
N GLU A 500 26.51 5.37 18.21
CA GLU A 500 26.65 6.80 17.85
C GLU A 500 25.35 7.35 17.24
N ARG A 501 24.72 6.60 16.32
CA ARG A 501 23.46 7.00 15.69
C ARG A 501 22.29 7.03 16.67
N ARG A 502 22.27 6.14 17.66
CA ARG A 502 21.24 6.15 18.70
C ARG A 502 21.35 7.38 19.58
N ASP A 503 22.56 7.74 19.98
CA ASP A 503 22.80 8.94 20.78
C ASP A 503 22.37 10.19 20.00
N GLN A 504 22.69 10.25 18.71
CA GLN A 504 22.20 11.31 17.80
C GLN A 504 20.67 11.33 17.68
N ILE A 505 20.00 10.18 17.59
CA ILE A 505 18.54 10.10 17.54
C ILE A 505 17.93 10.55 18.86
N GLN A 506 18.49 10.15 20.01
CA GLN A 506 18.01 10.57 21.32
C GLN A 506 18.22 12.07 21.53
N GLU A 507 19.36 12.60 21.10
CA GLU A 507 19.65 14.03 21.09
C GLU A 507 18.67 14.78 20.19
N PHE A 508 18.45 14.32 18.96
CA PHE A 508 17.44 14.88 18.06
C PHE A 508 16.04 14.86 18.68
N ASN A 509 15.62 13.75 19.28
CA ASN A 509 14.31 13.63 19.94
C ASN A 509 14.19 14.57 21.15
N ARG A 510 15.29 14.80 21.90
CA ARG A 510 15.33 15.79 22.99
C ARG A 510 15.20 17.22 22.46
N TYR A 511 15.87 17.56 21.36
CA TYR A 511 15.78 18.89 20.75
C TYR A 511 14.40 19.19 20.14
N GLN A 512 13.72 18.17 19.63
CA GLN A 512 12.36 18.27 19.11
C GLN A 512 11.29 18.22 20.23
N SER A 513 11.69 18.05 21.49
CA SER A 513 10.76 18.07 22.63
C SER A 513 10.30 19.50 22.95
N PRO A 514 9.07 19.70 23.49
CA PRO A 514 8.37 20.99 23.53
C PRO A 514 9.08 22.19 24.18
N ALA A 515 10.15 21.96 24.94
CA ALA A 515 10.85 23.00 25.70
C ALA A 515 11.83 23.84 24.86
N HIS A 516 12.15 23.43 23.63
CA HIS A 516 13.24 24.02 22.85
C HIS A 516 12.91 24.41 21.41
N ILE A 517 11.62 24.46 21.04
CA ILE A 517 11.26 25.15 19.79
C ILE A 517 11.23 26.65 20.10
N PRO A 518 12.21 27.45 19.63
CA PRO A 518 12.05 28.88 19.68
C PRO A 518 10.79 29.19 18.89
N LEU A 519 9.81 29.83 19.54
CA LEU A 519 8.80 30.62 18.84
C LEU A 519 9.55 31.39 17.77
N ALA A 520 9.22 31.18 16.49
CA ALA A 520 9.82 31.93 15.41
C ALA A 520 9.85 33.40 15.83
N PRO A 521 10.99 34.10 15.69
CA PRO A 521 11.03 35.51 16.05
C PRO A 521 9.87 36.20 15.35
N PRO A 522 9.18 37.16 16.01
CA PRO A 522 8.14 37.92 15.35
C PRO A 522 8.73 38.38 14.01
N ILE A 523 8.06 38.02 12.92
CA ILE A 523 8.43 38.48 11.59
C ILE A 523 8.56 39.99 11.75
N SER A 524 9.81 40.49 11.68
CA SER A 524 10.07 41.91 11.69
C SER A 524 9.36 42.46 10.46
N LEU A 525 8.24 43.14 10.72
CA LEU A 525 7.37 43.78 9.74
C LEU A 525 8.16 44.70 8.81
#